data_AF-D6BD50-F1
#
_entry.id   AF-D6BD50-F1
#
_cell.length_a   1.000
_cell.length_b   1.000
_cell.length_c   1.000
_cell.angle_alpha   90.00
_cell.angle_beta   90.00
_cell.angle_gamma   90.00
#
_symmetry.space_group_name_H-M   'P 1'
#
loop_
_entity.id
_entity.type
_entity.pdbx_description
1 polymer ?
#
loop_
_entity_poly.entity_id
_entity_poly.type
_entity_poly.pdbx_seq_one_letter_code
_entity_poly.pdbx_strand_id
1 'polypeptide(L)'
;MATYKNFDDIFTDDFFKEVLVVEKKGNKISSDKDIEDFQEINKFFSENNRIPKVGKVLGKERSLGKRLEGIVDNKEKIKKLLPFDKYGLLKEYEIQEEKEMQIAEDKVEYNSIDDILNDFDDIFKKSEADLESQLRDVSMYQTYKNTKILNEKKSFSEALSKEEFEKYDLMFKRIHEEINQGLRKVKSLNSDNKREIDILGNIEEGDIFIIKGLMLFYSKKR
;
A
#
# COMPACT_ATOMS: atom_id res chain seq x y z
N MET A 1 -0.91 62.08 -14.02
CA MET A 1 -1.74 60.85 -14.01
C MET A 1 -1.77 60.34 -15.44
N ALA A 2 -1.25 59.13 -15.70
CA ALA A 2 -1.35 58.56 -17.04
C ALA A 2 -2.82 58.26 -17.35
N THR A 3 -3.30 58.74 -18.49
CA THR A 3 -4.68 58.55 -18.96
C THR A 3 -4.67 57.61 -20.15
N TYR A 4 -5.12 56.38 -19.95
CA TYR A 4 -5.25 55.36 -20.99
C TYR A 4 -6.64 55.46 -21.61
N LYS A 5 -6.74 55.56 -22.93
CA LYS A 5 -8.03 55.69 -23.62
C LYS A 5 -8.49 54.37 -24.21
N ASN A 6 -7.57 53.52 -24.63
CA ASN A 6 -7.84 52.18 -25.13
C ASN A 6 -6.85 51.16 -24.57
N PHE A 7 -7.18 49.87 -24.72
CA PHE A 7 -6.34 48.77 -24.26
C PHE A 7 -4.95 48.76 -24.89
N ASP A 8 -4.82 49.22 -26.14
CA ASP A 8 -3.52 49.33 -26.81
C ASP A 8 -2.56 50.30 -26.11
N ASP A 9 -3.09 51.37 -25.48
CA ASP A 9 -2.28 52.32 -24.71
C ASP A 9 -1.67 51.67 -23.46
N ILE A 10 -2.36 50.69 -22.88
CA ILE A 10 -1.90 49.95 -21.70
C ILE A 10 -0.80 48.97 -22.11
N PHE A 11 -0.94 48.28 -23.25
CA PHE A 11 0.05 47.30 -23.72
C PHE A 11 1.31 47.94 -24.34
N THR A 12 1.24 49.21 -24.72
CA THR A 12 2.38 49.96 -25.27
C THR A 12 3.15 50.77 -24.23
N ASP A 13 2.63 50.93 -23.02
CA ASP A 13 3.32 51.59 -21.92
C ASP A 13 4.55 50.77 -21.48
N ASP A 14 5.69 51.44 -21.34
CA ASP A 14 6.96 50.82 -20.98
C ASP A 14 6.92 50.19 -19.58
N PHE A 15 6.12 50.74 -18.65
CA PHE A 15 5.89 50.12 -17.34
C PHE A 15 5.27 48.73 -17.47
N PHE A 16 4.27 48.58 -18.33
CA PHE A 16 3.60 47.30 -18.54
C PHE A 16 4.43 46.36 -19.41
N LYS A 17 5.20 46.86 -20.38
CA LYS A 17 6.12 46.01 -21.14
C LYS A 17 7.15 45.34 -20.24
N GLU A 18 7.71 46.07 -19.27
CA GLU A 18 8.72 45.53 -18.35
C GLU A 18 8.12 44.51 -17.38
N VAL A 19 6.87 44.73 -16.93
CA VAL A 19 6.13 43.82 -16.02
C VAL A 19 5.49 42.62 -16.74
N LEU A 20 5.09 42.78 -18.01
CA LEU A 20 4.48 41.74 -18.86
C LEU A 20 5.51 40.89 -19.61
N VAL A 21 6.82 41.13 -19.43
CA VAL A 21 7.82 40.11 -19.74
C VAL A 21 7.65 38.96 -18.74
N VAL A 22 6.58 38.20 -18.91
CA VAL A 22 6.48 36.85 -18.40
C VAL A 22 7.60 36.12 -19.10
N GLU A 23 8.71 35.88 -18.39
CA GLU A 23 9.67 34.88 -18.82
C GLU A 23 8.86 33.68 -19.25
N LYS A 24 8.84 33.39 -20.56
CA LYS A 24 8.27 32.13 -21.05
C LYS A 24 9.07 31.09 -20.30
N LYS A 25 8.51 30.52 -19.23
CA LYS A 25 9.05 29.33 -18.57
C LYS A 25 9.26 28.39 -19.72
N GLY A 26 10.52 28.22 -20.12
CA GLY A 26 10.86 27.50 -21.33
C GLY A 26 10.06 26.22 -21.29
N ASN A 27 9.31 25.93 -22.36
CA ASN A 27 8.65 24.64 -22.50
C ASN A 27 9.73 23.62 -22.16
N LYS A 28 9.60 22.97 -21.00
CA LYS A 28 10.53 21.92 -20.61
C LYS A 28 10.48 20.96 -21.79
N ILE A 29 11.60 20.90 -22.51
CA ILE A 29 11.89 19.87 -23.50
C ILE A 29 11.39 18.59 -22.86
N SER A 30 10.56 17.83 -23.59
CA SER A 30 9.87 16.63 -23.12
C SER A 30 10.85 15.58 -22.61
N SER A 31 11.43 15.83 -21.44
CA SER A 31 12.02 14.87 -20.55
C SER A 31 10.85 14.15 -19.92
N ASP A 32 10.77 12.87 -20.20
CA ASP A 32 9.80 12.00 -19.61
C ASP A 32 9.86 12.19 -18.08
N LYS A 33 8.77 12.66 -17.49
CA LYS A 33 8.73 13.05 -16.07
C LYS A 33 9.20 11.91 -15.17
N ASP A 34 8.91 10.67 -15.56
CA ASP A 34 9.34 9.46 -14.89
C ASP A 34 10.88 9.33 -14.83
N ILE A 35 11.60 9.77 -15.87
CA ILE A 35 13.07 9.76 -15.92
C ILE A 35 13.64 10.84 -15.00
N GLU A 36 13.09 12.06 -15.01
CA GLU A 36 13.51 13.11 -14.07
C GLU A 36 13.28 12.67 -12.61
N ASP A 37 12.11 12.10 -12.32
CA ASP A 37 11.74 11.60 -11.01
C ASP A 37 12.70 10.49 -10.54
N PHE A 38 13.08 9.57 -11.43
CA PHE A 38 14.03 8.51 -11.10
C PHE A 38 15.48 9.00 -10.95
N GLN A 39 15.88 10.03 -11.70
CA GLN A 39 17.18 10.67 -11.51
C GLN A 39 17.28 11.37 -10.15
N GLU A 40 16.20 11.97 -9.64
CA GLU A 40 16.16 12.51 -8.28
C GLU A 40 16.33 11.40 -7.23
N ILE A 41 15.74 10.22 -7.43
CA ILE A 41 15.90 9.05 -6.55
C ILE A 41 17.36 8.57 -6.57
N ASN A 42 17.98 8.46 -7.74
CA ASN A 42 19.40 8.10 -7.88
C ASN A 42 20.31 9.10 -7.16
N LYS A 43 20.03 10.40 -7.28
CA LYS A 43 20.79 11.45 -6.58
C LYS A 43 20.65 11.33 -5.06
N PHE A 44 19.44 11.09 -4.57
CA PHE A 44 19.20 10.86 -3.15
C PHE A 44 19.98 9.64 -2.63
N PHE A 45 19.99 8.55 -3.40
CA PHE A 45 20.76 7.36 -3.07
C PHE A 45 22.27 7.65 -3.05
N SER A 46 22.79 8.42 -4.01
CA SER A 46 24.20 8.84 -4.03
C SER A 46 24.61 9.67 -2.81
N GLU A 47 23.73 10.54 -2.30
CA GLU A 47 24.03 11.43 -1.19
C GLU A 47 23.88 10.73 0.18
N ASN A 48 22.94 9.79 0.29
CA ASN A 48 22.55 9.18 1.56
C ASN A 48 22.91 7.69 1.68
N ASN A 49 23.44 7.08 0.62
CA ASN A 49 23.69 5.64 0.49
C ASN A 49 22.52 4.76 0.94
N ARG A 50 21.29 5.24 0.74
CA ARG A 50 20.06 4.57 1.17
C ARG A 50 18.90 4.91 0.26
N ILE A 51 17.97 3.97 0.16
CA ILE A 51 16.72 4.12 -0.59
C ILE A 51 15.78 5.06 0.18
N PRO A 52 15.06 5.99 -0.51
CA PRO A 52 14.08 6.84 0.15
C PRO A 52 12.90 6.01 0.69
N LYS A 53 12.52 6.22 1.96
CA LYS A 53 11.44 5.46 2.61
C LYS A 53 10.21 6.35 2.81
N VAL A 54 9.01 5.76 2.68
CA VAL A 54 7.71 6.46 2.88
C VAL A 54 7.36 6.67 4.37
N GLY A 55 8.33 6.46 5.27
CA GLY A 55 8.17 6.60 6.72
C GLY A 55 7.85 8.02 7.21
N LYS A 56 7.90 8.20 8.53
CA LYS A 56 7.54 9.46 9.24
C LYS A 56 8.49 10.63 9.02
N VAL A 57 9.34 10.60 7.99
CA VAL A 57 10.20 11.73 7.66
C VAL A 57 9.36 12.75 6.90
N LEU A 58 9.06 13.89 7.53
CA LEU A 58 8.41 15.02 6.89
C LEU A 58 9.41 15.66 5.91
N GLY A 59 9.18 15.54 4.60
CA GLY A 59 10.01 16.22 3.61
C GLY A 59 10.11 15.52 2.25
N LYS A 60 11.13 15.94 1.47
CA LYS A 60 11.40 15.46 0.10
C LYS A 60 11.60 13.95 0.04
N GLU A 61 12.17 13.34 1.08
CA GLU A 61 12.39 11.89 1.15
C GLU A 61 11.09 11.08 1.04
N ARG A 62 10.03 11.46 1.77
CA ARG A 62 8.74 10.76 1.69
C ARG A 62 8.15 10.83 0.28
N SER A 63 8.31 11.97 -0.39
CA SER A 63 7.86 12.13 -1.78
C SER A 63 8.65 11.21 -2.72
N LEU A 64 9.98 11.15 -2.57
CA LEU A 64 10.83 10.28 -3.37
C LEU A 64 10.54 8.79 -3.12
N GLY A 65 10.26 8.42 -1.87
CA GLY A 65 9.88 7.04 -1.52
C GLY A 65 8.57 6.62 -2.18
N LYS A 66 7.56 7.50 -2.18
CA LYS A 66 6.28 7.22 -2.85
C LYS A 66 6.43 7.12 -4.37
N ARG A 67 7.31 7.93 -4.95
CA ARG A 67 7.62 7.84 -6.38
C ARG A 67 8.30 6.52 -6.71
N LEU A 68 9.24 6.06 -5.88
CA LEU A 68 9.88 4.77 -6.05
C LEU A 68 8.86 3.62 -5.92
N GLU A 69 7.99 3.64 -4.91
CA GLU A 69 6.89 2.66 -4.78
C GLU A 69 6.03 2.63 -6.05
N GLY A 70 5.61 3.80 -6.56
CA GLY A 70 4.82 3.86 -7.79
C GLY A 70 5.56 3.45 -9.07
N ILE A 71 6.89 3.47 -9.08
CA ILE A 71 7.71 2.91 -10.16
C ILE A 71 7.76 1.38 -10.04
N VAL A 72 7.96 0.86 -8.83
CA VAL A 72 7.95 -0.58 -8.55
C VAL A 72 6.59 -1.21 -8.85
N ASP A 73 5.50 -0.49 -8.59
CA ASP A 73 4.14 -0.96 -8.88
C ASP A 73 3.82 -1.03 -10.39
N ASN A 74 4.57 -0.32 -11.25
CA ASN A 74 4.28 -0.23 -12.69
C ASN A 74 5.41 -0.83 -13.56
N LYS A 75 5.14 -1.99 -14.14
CA LYS A 75 6.07 -2.79 -14.95
C LYS A 75 6.65 -2.06 -16.16
N GLU A 76 5.84 -1.25 -16.85
CA GLU A 76 6.30 -0.49 -18.01
C GLU A 76 7.32 0.58 -17.60
N LYS A 77 7.15 1.14 -16.39
CA LYS A 77 8.08 2.12 -15.83
C LYS A 77 9.38 1.48 -15.41
N ILE A 78 9.37 0.27 -14.82
CA ILE A 78 10.60 -0.46 -14.48
C ILE A 78 11.46 -0.67 -15.72
N LYS A 79 10.90 -1.25 -16.80
CA LYS A 79 11.64 -1.52 -18.05
C LYS A 79 12.18 -0.24 -18.69
N LYS A 80 11.40 0.83 -18.66
CA LYS A 80 11.78 2.15 -19.20
C LYS A 80 12.88 2.83 -18.41
N LEU A 81 12.93 2.62 -17.09
CA LEU A 81 13.86 3.29 -16.18
C LEU A 81 15.12 2.47 -15.87
N LEU A 82 15.11 1.17 -16.17
CA LEU A 82 16.26 0.26 -16.04
C LEU A 82 17.57 0.81 -16.66
N PRO A 83 17.56 1.40 -17.88
CA PRO A 83 18.78 1.97 -18.47
C PRO A 83 19.37 3.16 -17.69
N PHE A 84 18.56 3.79 -16.85
CA PHE A 84 18.95 4.95 -16.03
C PHE A 84 19.30 4.55 -14.59
N ASP A 85 19.23 3.26 -14.25
CA ASP A 85 19.48 2.72 -12.92
C ASP A 85 20.98 2.53 -12.66
N LYS A 86 21.62 3.58 -12.16
CA LYS A 86 23.07 3.60 -11.88
C LYS A 86 23.46 2.74 -10.68
N TYR A 87 22.55 2.54 -9.73
CA TYR A 87 22.83 1.90 -8.44
C TYR A 87 22.16 0.52 -8.29
N GLY A 88 21.45 0.04 -9.31
CA GLY A 88 20.80 -1.28 -9.28
C GLY A 88 19.54 -1.33 -8.43
N LEU A 89 18.86 -0.20 -8.23
CA LEU A 89 17.66 -0.07 -7.41
C LEU A 89 16.45 -0.82 -7.97
N LEU A 90 16.38 -1.03 -9.28
CA LEU A 90 15.26 -1.65 -9.98
C LEU A 90 15.56 -3.10 -10.40
N LYS A 91 16.84 -3.50 -10.44
CA LYS A 91 17.28 -4.84 -10.88
C LYS A 91 16.76 -5.98 -10.00
N GLU A 92 16.64 -5.76 -8.69
CA GLU A 92 16.14 -6.78 -7.77
C GLU A 92 14.66 -7.12 -8.03
N TYR A 93 13.88 -6.12 -8.49
CA TYR A 93 12.45 -6.29 -8.79
C TYR A 93 12.22 -6.98 -10.13
N GLU A 94 13.11 -6.81 -11.11
CA GLU A 94 13.08 -7.56 -12.39
C GLU A 94 13.32 -9.06 -12.17
N ILE A 95 14.28 -9.42 -11.31
CA ILE A 95 14.67 -10.82 -11.04
C ILE A 95 13.62 -11.58 -10.22
N GLN A 96 12.89 -10.90 -9.33
CA GLN A 96 11.79 -11.50 -8.57
C GLN A 96 10.67 -11.97 -9.52
N GLU A 97 10.35 -11.20 -10.55
CA GLU A 97 9.33 -11.59 -11.54
C GLU A 97 9.77 -12.76 -12.42
N GLU A 98 11.04 -12.85 -12.83
CA GLU A 98 11.52 -14.02 -13.60
C GLU A 98 11.37 -15.32 -12.80
N LYS A 99 11.60 -15.26 -11.48
CA LYS A 99 11.42 -16.41 -10.58
C LYS A 99 9.94 -16.72 -10.35
N GLU A 100 9.10 -15.71 -10.16
CA GLU A 100 7.66 -15.89 -9.94
C GLU A 100 6.93 -16.39 -11.20
N MET A 101 7.32 -15.95 -12.41
CA MET A 101 6.80 -16.51 -13.67
C MET A 101 7.25 -17.96 -13.91
N GLN A 102 8.49 -18.31 -13.55
CA GLN A 102 9.01 -19.68 -13.70
C GLN A 102 8.38 -20.71 -12.73
N ILE A 103 7.72 -20.26 -11.67
CA ILE A 103 7.04 -21.15 -10.69
C ILE A 103 5.60 -21.49 -11.15
N ALA A 104 5.03 -20.76 -12.12
CA ALA A 104 3.65 -20.93 -12.56
C ALA A 104 3.46 -21.81 -13.81
N GLU A 105 4.55 -22.23 -14.46
CA GLU A 105 4.49 -23.22 -15.54
C GLU A 105 4.80 -24.59 -14.93
N ASP A 106 3.80 -25.48 -14.89
CA ASP A 106 3.99 -26.90 -14.60
C ASP A 106 5.04 -27.46 -15.58
N LYS A 107 6.29 -27.57 -15.13
CA LYS A 107 7.38 -28.15 -15.91
C LYS A 107 7.20 -29.65 -16.00
N VAL A 108 6.40 -30.11 -16.95
CA VAL A 108 6.58 -31.45 -17.50
C VAL A 108 7.78 -31.35 -18.46
N GLU A 109 8.94 -31.80 -18.00
CA GLU A 109 10.14 -31.89 -18.84
C GLU A 109 9.99 -33.06 -19.81
N TYR A 110 9.71 -32.76 -21.07
CA TYR A 110 9.69 -33.75 -22.16
C TYR A 110 11.11 -33.94 -22.70
N ASN A 111 11.66 -35.16 -22.58
CA ASN A 111 13.03 -35.46 -23.03
C ASN A 111 13.09 -35.96 -24.48
N SER A 112 11.96 -36.41 -25.03
CA SER A 112 11.83 -36.88 -26.42
C SER A 112 10.44 -36.55 -26.99
N ILE A 113 10.33 -36.53 -28.33
CA ILE A 113 9.04 -36.47 -29.03
C ILE A 113 8.18 -37.70 -28.67
N ASP A 114 8.81 -38.85 -28.42
CA ASP A 114 8.10 -40.06 -28.00
C ASP A 114 7.46 -39.90 -26.61
N ASP A 115 8.10 -39.16 -25.70
CA ASP A 115 7.54 -38.86 -24.37
C ASP A 115 6.29 -37.99 -24.50
N ILE A 116 6.31 -37.02 -25.43
CA ILE A 116 5.15 -36.17 -25.74
C ILE A 116 4.02 -37.07 -26.26
N LEU A 117 4.28 -37.95 -27.23
CA LEU A 117 3.25 -38.79 -27.84
C LEU A 117 2.66 -39.81 -26.86
N ASN A 118 3.45 -40.37 -25.95
CA ASN A 118 2.98 -41.28 -24.91
C ASN A 118 2.01 -40.62 -23.93
N ASP A 119 2.22 -39.33 -23.59
CA ASP A 119 1.28 -38.56 -22.77
C ASP A 119 -0.05 -38.31 -23.48
N PHE A 120 -0.02 -38.12 -24.82
CA PHE A 120 -1.23 -37.95 -25.63
C PHE A 120 -1.99 -39.27 -25.83
N ASP A 121 -1.33 -40.43 -25.81
CA ASP A 121 -1.98 -41.74 -25.97
C ASP A 121 -3.03 -42.02 -24.89
N ASP A 122 -2.83 -41.50 -23.68
CA ASP A 122 -3.80 -41.63 -22.60
C ASP A 122 -5.07 -40.78 -22.82
N ILE A 123 -5.02 -39.75 -23.66
CA ILE A 123 -6.20 -38.99 -24.08
C ILE A 123 -7.02 -39.82 -25.08
N PHE A 124 -6.37 -40.54 -25.99
CA PHE A 124 -7.04 -41.39 -26.98
C PHE A 124 -7.62 -42.70 -26.40
N LYS A 125 -7.13 -43.13 -25.23
CA LYS A 125 -7.66 -44.29 -24.50
C LYS A 125 -8.85 -43.96 -23.59
N LYS A 126 -9.10 -42.68 -23.29
CA LYS A 126 -10.22 -42.25 -22.46
C LYS A 126 -11.54 -42.31 -23.23
N SER A 127 -12.59 -42.71 -22.52
CA SER A 127 -13.95 -42.70 -23.06
C SER A 127 -14.44 -41.26 -23.23
N GLU A 128 -15.37 -41.04 -24.17
CA GLU A 128 -15.98 -39.72 -24.40
C GLU A 128 -16.61 -39.16 -23.11
N ALA A 129 -17.22 -40.03 -22.30
CA ALA A 129 -17.81 -39.67 -21.01
C ALA A 129 -16.76 -39.20 -19.96
N ASP A 130 -15.57 -39.81 -19.94
CA ASP A 130 -14.49 -39.38 -19.04
C ASP A 130 -13.92 -38.02 -19.45
N LEU A 131 -13.77 -37.78 -20.76
CA LEU A 131 -13.31 -36.49 -21.29
C LEU A 131 -14.31 -35.37 -20.99
N GLU A 132 -15.61 -35.62 -21.17
CA GLU A 132 -16.65 -34.66 -20.80
C GLU A 132 -16.66 -34.34 -19.30
N SER A 133 -16.43 -35.34 -18.45
CA SER A 133 -16.33 -35.15 -16.99
C SER A 133 -15.12 -34.27 -16.63
N GLN A 134 -13.96 -34.50 -17.23
CA GLN A 134 -12.76 -33.68 -17.01
C GLN A 134 -12.93 -32.23 -17.52
N LEU A 135 -13.60 -32.03 -18.67
CA LEU A 135 -13.93 -30.71 -19.19
C LEU A 135 -14.88 -29.91 -18.28
N ARG A 136 -15.72 -30.60 -17.51
CA ARG A 136 -16.67 -29.99 -16.58
C ARG A 136 -16.19 -29.96 -15.13
N ASP A 137 -14.97 -30.44 -14.86
CA ASP A 137 -14.40 -30.42 -13.52
C ASP A 137 -14.00 -28.98 -13.12
N VAL A 138 -14.84 -28.37 -12.28
CA VAL A 138 -14.63 -27.03 -11.70
C VAL A 138 -14.13 -27.09 -10.26
N SER A 139 -13.60 -28.24 -9.80
CA SER A 139 -13.07 -28.42 -8.44
C SER A 139 -12.03 -27.36 -8.06
N MET A 140 -11.17 -26.95 -9.01
CA MET A 140 -10.19 -25.87 -8.83
C MET A 140 -10.81 -24.52 -8.46
N TYR A 141 -12.05 -24.26 -8.87
CA TYR A 141 -12.77 -23.01 -8.55
C TYR A 141 -13.61 -23.10 -7.26
N GLN A 142 -13.79 -24.29 -6.69
CA GLN A 142 -14.55 -24.48 -5.44
C GLN A 142 -13.78 -23.93 -4.22
N THR A 143 -12.44 -23.96 -4.26
CA THR A 143 -11.57 -23.37 -3.21
C THR A 143 -11.72 -21.84 -3.13
N TYR A 144 -12.07 -21.17 -4.23
CA TYR A 144 -12.28 -19.72 -4.27
C TYR A 144 -13.49 -19.25 -3.44
N LYS A 145 -14.53 -20.09 -3.30
CA LYS A 145 -15.66 -19.79 -2.40
C LYS A 145 -15.29 -19.95 -0.93
N ASN A 146 -14.47 -20.96 -0.60
CA ASN A 146 -14.11 -21.26 0.79
C ASN A 146 -13.10 -20.26 1.36
N THR A 147 -12.14 -19.77 0.55
CA THR A 147 -11.15 -18.77 1.00
C THR A 147 -11.78 -17.41 1.32
N LYS A 148 -12.82 -17.01 0.59
CA LYS A 148 -13.57 -15.77 0.88
C LYS A 148 -14.35 -15.87 2.20
N ILE A 149 -14.89 -17.04 2.52
CA ILE A 149 -15.62 -17.31 3.77
C ILE A 149 -14.66 -17.41 4.97
N LEU A 150 -13.45 -17.95 4.79
CA LEU A 150 -12.44 -18.03 5.85
C LEU A 150 -11.84 -16.67 6.25
N ASN A 151 -11.78 -15.72 5.31
CA ASN A 151 -11.25 -14.37 5.55
C ASN A 151 -12.31 -13.34 5.99
N GLU A 152 -13.59 -13.71 6.02
CA GLU A 152 -14.58 -12.95 6.78
C GLU A 152 -14.28 -13.17 8.26
N LYS A 153 -13.54 -12.21 8.84
CA LYS A 153 -13.23 -12.11 10.26
C LYS A 153 -14.46 -12.52 11.07
N LYS A 154 -14.44 -13.73 11.64
CA LYS A 154 -15.42 -14.15 12.64
C LYS A 154 -15.44 -13.04 13.68
N SER A 155 -16.54 -12.28 13.69
CA SER A 155 -16.72 -11.25 14.69
C SER A 155 -16.95 -11.99 16.00
N PHE A 156 -15.90 -12.15 16.81
CA PHE A 156 -15.94 -12.83 18.11
C PHE A 156 -16.69 -11.99 19.17
N SER A 157 -17.49 -11.02 18.76
CA SER A 157 -18.28 -10.16 19.64
C SER A 157 -19.62 -10.82 19.94
N GLU A 158 -19.78 -11.31 21.16
CA GLU A 158 -21.08 -11.70 21.73
C GLU A 158 -21.67 -10.48 22.45
N ALA A 159 -22.97 -10.22 22.26
CA ALA A 159 -23.67 -9.19 23.03
C ALA A 159 -23.83 -9.67 24.48
N LEU A 160 -23.35 -8.87 25.42
CA LEU A 160 -23.57 -9.12 26.85
C LEU A 160 -25.04 -8.89 27.22
N SER A 161 -25.53 -9.66 28.19
CA SER A 161 -26.85 -9.42 28.77
C SER A 161 -26.88 -8.08 29.50
N LYS A 162 -28.08 -7.47 29.63
CA LYS A 162 -28.23 -6.17 30.28
C LYS A 162 -27.77 -6.20 31.74
N GLU A 163 -28.07 -7.28 32.45
CA GLU A 163 -27.75 -7.46 33.88
C GLU A 163 -26.23 -7.53 34.11
N GLU A 164 -25.50 -8.24 33.25
CA GLU A 164 -24.04 -8.32 33.32
C GLU A 164 -23.36 -6.99 32.92
N PHE A 165 -24.01 -6.22 32.03
CA PHE A 165 -23.50 -4.94 31.57
C PHE A 165 -23.65 -3.80 32.59
N GLU A 166 -24.62 -3.84 33.50
CA GLU A 166 -24.84 -2.77 34.49
C GLU A 166 -23.61 -2.48 35.36
N LYS A 167 -22.85 -3.51 35.71
CA LYS A 167 -21.57 -3.36 36.44
C LYS A 167 -20.55 -2.53 35.64
N TYR A 168 -20.48 -2.76 34.33
CA TYR A 168 -19.56 -2.05 33.45
C TYR A 168 -20.04 -0.64 33.12
N ASP A 169 -21.35 -0.42 32.97
CA ASP A 169 -21.93 0.91 32.74
C ASP A 169 -21.60 1.90 33.88
N LEU A 170 -21.78 1.47 35.14
CA LEU A 170 -21.41 2.26 36.30
C LEU A 170 -19.91 2.58 36.33
N MET A 171 -19.08 1.61 35.97
CA MET A 171 -17.63 1.77 35.88
C MET A 171 -17.24 2.81 34.81
N PHE A 172 -17.82 2.72 33.62
CA PHE A 172 -17.52 3.66 32.53
C PHE A 172 -17.95 5.09 32.88
N LYS A 173 -19.14 5.28 33.46
CA LYS A 173 -19.61 6.59 33.93
C LYS A 173 -18.64 7.22 34.92
N ARG A 174 -18.19 6.45 35.91
CA ARG A 174 -17.19 6.90 36.88
C ARG A 174 -15.87 7.27 36.21
N ILE A 175 -15.37 6.48 35.27
CA ILE A 175 -14.13 6.79 34.54
C ILE A 175 -14.29 8.09 33.74
N HIS A 176 -15.43 8.30 33.09
CA HIS A 176 -15.72 9.53 32.36
C HIS A 176 -15.73 10.76 33.28
N GLU A 177 -16.35 10.65 34.46
CA GLU A 177 -16.32 11.71 35.48
C GLU A 177 -14.90 12.00 35.96
N GLU A 178 -14.10 10.95 36.25
CA GLU A 178 -12.72 11.08 36.71
C GLU A 178 -11.80 11.70 35.63
N ILE A 179 -12.05 11.43 34.34
CA ILE A 179 -11.37 12.09 33.22
C ILE A 179 -11.79 13.56 33.13
N ASN A 180 -13.09 13.87 33.24
CA ASN A 180 -13.60 15.24 33.17
C ASN A 180 -13.12 16.11 34.35
N GLN A 181 -12.98 15.51 35.54
CA GLN A 181 -12.42 16.16 36.73
C GLN A 181 -10.89 16.28 36.68
N GLY A 182 -10.22 15.69 35.69
CA GLY A 182 -8.77 15.72 35.53
C GLY A 182 -8.00 14.80 36.49
N LEU A 183 -8.69 13.92 37.21
CA LEU A 183 -8.08 12.91 38.10
C LEU A 183 -7.37 11.82 37.30
N ARG A 184 -7.87 11.53 36.08
CA ARG A 184 -7.24 10.62 35.12
C ARG A 184 -6.76 11.35 33.87
N LYS A 185 -5.57 10.99 33.40
CA LYS A 185 -5.00 11.50 32.13
C LYS A 185 -5.05 10.42 31.07
N VAL A 186 -5.61 10.76 29.91
CA VAL A 186 -5.57 9.90 28.71
C VAL A 186 -4.20 10.05 28.06
N LYS A 187 -3.43 8.97 27.98
CA LYS A 187 -2.14 8.94 27.27
C LYS A 187 -2.35 8.42 25.85
N SER A 188 -1.98 9.21 24.84
CA SER A 188 -2.01 8.76 23.44
C SER A 188 -0.82 7.86 23.15
N LEU A 189 -1.07 6.72 22.49
CA LEU A 189 -0.02 5.87 21.98
C LEU A 189 0.55 6.46 20.68
N ASN A 190 1.66 7.19 20.80
CA ASN A 190 2.44 7.64 19.65
C ASN A 190 3.59 6.65 19.38
N SER A 191 4.14 6.68 18.15
CA SER A 191 5.22 5.76 17.71
C SER A 191 6.43 5.71 18.64
N ASP A 192 6.64 6.77 19.39
CA ASP A 192 7.85 6.99 20.18
C ASP A 192 7.70 6.40 21.60
N ASN A 193 6.44 6.28 22.08
CA ASN A 193 6.08 5.64 23.34
C ASN A 193 5.71 4.15 23.15
N LYS A 194 5.78 3.64 21.92
CA LYS A 194 5.37 2.28 21.55
C LYS A 194 6.24 1.20 22.21
N ARG A 195 7.46 1.54 22.62
CA ARG A 195 8.39 0.68 23.37
C ARG A 195 8.14 0.68 24.88
N GLU A 196 7.49 1.72 25.40
CA GLU A 196 7.21 1.86 26.83
C GLU A 196 5.84 1.29 27.19
N ILE A 197 4.92 1.27 26.21
CA ILE A 197 3.59 0.68 26.30
C ILE A 197 3.56 -0.49 25.33
N ASP A 198 4.17 -1.61 25.72
CA ASP A 198 4.04 -2.89 24.99
C ASP A 198 2.60 -3.40 25.10
N ILE A 199 1.67 -2.82 24.33
CA ILE A 199 0.24 -3.18 24.30
C ILE A 199 0.04 -4.62 23.82
N LEU A 200 1.01 -5.24 23.15
CA LEU A 200 0.90 -6.67 22.77
C LEU A 200 1.47 -7.63 23.82
N GLY A 201 2.26 -7.15 24.78
CA GLY A 201 2.90 -7.99 25.81
C GLY A 201 2.27 -7.89 27.20
N ASN A 202 1.70 -6.73 27.55
CA ASN A 202 1.36 -6.38 28.93
C ASN A 202 -0.12 -6.00 29.13
N ILE A 203 -1.06 -6.57 28.35
CA ILE A 203 -2.49 -6.35 28.63
C ILE A 203 -2.85 -7.18 29.85
N GLU A 204 -3.18 -6.52 30.95
CA GLU A 204 -3.65 -7.14 32.18
C GLU A 204 -5.17 -6.96 32.34
N GLU A 205 -5.80 -7.88 33.06
CA GLU A 205 -7.21 -7.77 33.43
C GLU A 205 -7.41 -6.46 34.22
N GLY A 206 -8.28 -5.58 33.72
CA GLY A 206 -8.49 -4.26 34.32
C GLY A 206 -8.07 -3.08 33.43
N ASP A 207 -7.34 -3.33 32.35
CA ASP A 207 -6.87 -2.27 31.47
C ASP A 207 -8.00 -1.61 30.67
N ILE A 208 -7.88 -0.29 30.50
CA ILE A 208 -8.86 0.56 29.80
C ILE A 208 -8.19 1.20 28.59
N PHE A 209 -8.81 1.05 27.42
CA PHE A 209 -8.33 1.61 26.16
C PHE A 209 -9.36 2.51 25.52
N ILE A 210 -8.92 3.46 24.71
CA ILE A 210 -9.79 4.29 23.88
C ILE A 210 -9.36 4.12 22.43
N ILE A 211 -10.22 3.51 21.62
CA ILE A 211 -9.98 3.27 20.20
C ILE A 211 -11.06 3.97 19.39
N LYS A 212 -10.66 4.96 18.57
CA LYS A 212 -11.59 5.74 17.72
C LYS A 212 -12.78 6.33 18.49
N GLY A 213 -12.56 6.74 19.74
CA GLY A 213 -13.60 7.32 20.61
C GLY A 213 -14.43 6.30 21.38
N LEU A 214 -14.23 5.00 21.16
CA LEU A 214 -14.86 3.94 21.96
C LEU A 214 -13.97 3.54 23.13
N MET A 215 -14.52 3.56 24.34
CA MET A 215 -13.85 3.06 25.53
C MET A 215 -14.01 1.54 25.63
N LEU A 216 -12.91 0.84 25.87
CA LEU A 216 -12.83 -0.61 25.95
C LEU A 216 -12.26 -0.98 27.31
N PHE A 217 -12.80 -2.05 27.90
CA PHE A 217 -12.32 -2.63 29.14
C PHE A 217 -11.90 -4.06 28.88
N TYR A 218 -10.67 -4.43 29.27
CA TYR A 218 -10.19 -5.79 29.13
C TYR A 218 -10.51 -6.59 30.40
N SER A 219 -11.33 -7.63 30.23
CA SER A 219 -11.74 -8.56 31.28
C SER A 219 -11.54 -9.98 30.79
N LYS A 220 -10.96 -10.86 31.61
CA LYS A 220 -10.87 -12.28 31.26
C LYS A 220 -12.23 -12.93 31.55
N LYS A 221 -12.83 -13.54 30.53
CA LYS A 221 -14.05 -14.35 30.71
C LYS A 221 -13.70 -15.49 31.69
N ARG A 222 -14.36 -15.49 32.85
CA ARG A 222 -14.24 -16.58 33.84
C ARG A 222 -14.99 -17.82 33.38
#